data_AF-A0A9D7TLZ1-F1
#
_entry.id   AF-A0A9D7TLZ1-F1
#
_cell.length_a   1.000
_cell.length_b   1.000
_cell.length_c   1.000
_cell.angle_alpha   90.00
_cell.angle_beta   90.00
_cell.angle_gamma   90.00
#
_symmetry.space_group_name_H-M   'P 1'
#
loop_
_entity.id
_entity.type
_entity.pdbx_description
1 polymer ?
#
loop_
_entity_poly.entity_id
_entity_poly.type
_entity_poly.pdbx_seq_one_letter_code
_entity_poly.pdbx_strand_id
1 'polypeptide(L)'
;MEIEHYLNIFQNAANSLEHEAIKSKNLEVAVGLYLDSVFLKVYKLSWANDQNTPLTSESRIFFSIWVNDLTLAKQQIFYNIHALKLRKLVGYRIESRKFATLFRSYFIEFQHLYPNVSTDFGPLTLMEGWVKFNHDYLQLEVINLAKTFLETFHLIDKTLLSFK
;
A
#
# COMPACT_ATOMS: atom_id res chain seq x y z
N MET A 1 0.34 22.35 -3.17
CA MET A 1 0.19 21.68 -1.86
C MET A 1 1.28 22.19 -0.92
N GLU A 2 0.98 22.44 0.36
CA GLU A 2 2.00 22.72 1.39
C GLU A 2 2.75 21.43 1.75
N ILE A 3 3.70 21.02 0.89
CA ILE A 3 4.32 19.69 0.92
C ILE A 3 4.87 19.34 2.32
N GLU A 4 5.59 20.26 2.96
CA GLU A 4 6.20 20.04 4.28
C GLU A 4 5.15 19.76 5.36
N HIS A 5 4.01 20.45 5.32
CA HIS A 5 2.91 20.25 6.26
C HIS A 5 2.33 18.83 6.14
N TYR A 6 2.03 18.39 4.92
CA TYR A 6 1.49 17.05 4.69
C TYR A 6 2.52 15.95 4.98
N LEU A 7 3.79 16.18 4.66
CA LEU A 7 4.88 15.26 4.97
C LEU A 7 5.01 15.04 6.49
N ASN A 8 4.92 16.11 7.27
CA ASN A 8 4.94 16.03 8.74
C ASN A 8 3.74 15.23 9.29
N ILE A 9 2.54 15.43 8.74
CA ILE A 9 1.35 14.66 9.14
C ILE A 9 1.55 13.16 8.86
N PHE A 10 2.04 12.81 7.67
CA PHE A 10 2.28 11.43 7.29
C PHE A 10 3.41 10.80 8.13
N GLN A 11 4.45 11.56 8.46
CA GLN A 11 5.53 11.11 9.34
C GLN A 11 5.01 10.86 10.76
N ASN A 12 4.15 11.73 11.29
CA ASN A 12 3.51 11.52 12.59
C ASN A 12 2.59 10.30 12.59
N ALA A 13 1.85 10.07 11.50
CA ALA A 13 1.06 8.85 11.32
C ALA A 13 1.96 7.60 11.34
N ALA A 14 3.06 7.60 10.59
CA ALA A 14 4.02 6.50 10.56
C ALA A 14 4.63 6.22 11.94
N ASN A 15 5.02 7.26 12.69
CA ASN A 15 5.55 7.15 14.04
C ASN A 15 4.51 6.61 15.04
N SER A 16 3.22 6.86 14.80
CA SER A 16 2.11 6.41 15.65
C SER A 16 1.68 4.96 15.38
N LEU A 17 2.06 4.41 14.22
CA LEU A 17 1.85 2.99 13.95
C LEU A 17 2.77 2.20 14.90
N GLU A 18 2.18 1.53 15.88
CA GLU A 18 2.88 0.76 16.91
C GLU A 18 4.02 -0.05 16.30
N HIS A 19 5.26 0.37 16.58
CA HIS A 19 6.45 -0.22 15.99
C HIS A 19 6.52 -1.74 16.21
N GLU A 20 5.96 -2.26 17.31
CA GLU A 20 5.90 -3.69 17.62
C GLU A 20 4.95 -4.46 16.69
N ALA A 21 3.77 -3.92 16.39
CA ALA A 21 2.78 -4.58 15.53
C ALA A 21 3.25 -4.69 14.08
N ILE A 22 4.07 -3.76 13.63
CA ILE A 22 4.70 -3.74 12.30
C ILE A 22 5.94 -4.64 12.26
N LYS A 23 6.84 -4.51 13.24
CA LYS A 23 8.06 -5.33 13.31
C LYS A 23 7.77 -6.82 13.50
N SER A 24 6.81 -7.18 14.34
CA SER A 24 6.39 -8.59 14.54
C SER A 24 5.86 -9.25 13.25
N LYS A 25 5.37 -8.44 12.30
CA LYS A 25 4.88 -8.90 10.98
C LYS A 25 5.95 -8.83 9.88
N ASN A 26 7.19 -8.45 10.21
CA ASN A 26 8.28 -8.16 9.26
C ASN A 26 7.90 -7.10 8.21
N LEU A 27 7.05 -6.15 8.57
CA LEU A 27 6.68 -5.03 7.70
C LEU A 27 7.57 -3.82 8.01
N GLU A 28 7.69 -2.93 7.02
CA GLU A 28 8.35 -1.65 7.11
C GLU A 28 7.42 -0.54 6.63
N VAL A 29 7.64 0.68 7.15
CA VAL A 29 6.90 1.88 6.79
C VAL A 29 7.86 2.94 6.29
N ALA A 30 7.51 3.61 5.20
CA ALA A 30 8.25 4.75 4.70
C ALA A 30 7.30 5.89 4.35
N VAL A 31 7.75 7.10 4.62
CA VAL A 31 7.08 8.34 4.24
C VAL A 31 8.00 9.10 3.29
N GLY A 32 7.45 9.74 2.27
CA GLY A 32 8.25 10.49 1.32
C GLY A 32 7.45 11.16 0.22
N LEU A 33 8.19 11.62 -0.79
CA LEU A 33 7.64 12.31 -1.95
C LEU A 33 7.88 11.50 -3.22
N TYR A 34 6.85 11.39 -4.06
CA TYR A 34 6.97 10.78 -5.38
C TYR A 34 5.95 11.41 -6.32
N LEU A 35 6.41 11.93 -7.48
CA LEU A 35 5.55 12.62 -8.46
C LEU A 35 4.62 13.64 -7.79
N ASP A 36 5.21 14.55 -7.01
CA ASP A 36 4.52 15.62 -6.26
C ASP A 36 3.41 15.13 -5.31
N SER A 37 3.49 13.87 -4.91
CA SER A 37 2.58 13.24 -3.96
C SER A 37 3.31 12.91 -2.67
N VAL A 38 2.76 13.34 -1.54
CA VAL A 38 3.18 12.86 -0.20
C VAL A 38 2.58 11.49 -0.01
N PHE A 39 3.41 10.51 0.32
CA PHE A 39 2.97 9.13 0.52
C PHE A 39 3.36 8.58 1.89
N LEU A 40 2.58 7.61 2.35
CA LEU A 40 2.98 6.60 3.32
C LEU A 40 2.90 5.24 2.61
N LYS A 41 3.97 4.46 2.68
CA LYS A 41 4.03 3.10 2.12
C LYS A 41 4.28 2.08 3.21
N VAL A 42 3.58 0.96 3.13
CA VAL A 42 3.82 -0.22 3.96
C VAL A 42 4.25 -1.37 3.04
N TYR A 43 5.37 -2.02 3.36
CA TYR A 43 5.96 -3.06 2.52
C TYR A 43 6.69 -4.10 3.35
N LYS A 44 7.14 -5.18 2.70
CA LYS A 44 7.96 -6.25 3.29
C LYS A 44 9.19 -6.46 2.44
N LEU A 45 10.36 -6.67 3.05
CA LEU A 45 11.61 -6.90 2.30
C LEU A 45 11.49 -8.10 1.34
N SER A 46 10.81 -9.16 1.76
CA SER A 46 10.60 -10.36 0.94
C SER A 46 9.65 -10.15 -0.25
N TRP A 47 9.01 -8.99 -0.37
CA TRP A 47 8.17 -8.66 -1.52
C TRP A 47 8.93 -7.90 -2.61
N ALA A 48 10.24 -7.72 -2.47
CA ALA A 48 11.10 -7.07 -3.43
C ALA A 48 12.32 -7.93 -3.76
N ASN A 49 12.92 -7.72 -4.94
CA ASN A 49 14.17 -8.37 -5.31
C ASN A 49 15.38 -7.76 -4.60
N ASP A 50 15.46 -6.42 -4.59
CA ASP A 50 16.52 -5.71 -3.89
C ASP A 50 16.04 -5.37 -2.47
N GLN A 51 16.57 -6.10 -1.49
CA GLN A 51 16.26 -5.88 -0.08
C GLN A 51 16.98 -4.66 0.51
N ASN A 52 18.02 -4.14 -0.15
CA ASN A 52 18.69 -2.91 0.28
C ASN A 52 17.90 -1.67 -0.16
N THR A 53 17.21 -1.74 -1.31
CA THR A 53 16.38 -0.64 -1.84
C THR A 53 14.97 -1.08 -2.25
N PRO A 54 14.17 -1.66 -1.34
CA PRO A 54 12.93 -2.35 -1.66
C PRO A 54 11.87 -1.46 -2.32
N LEU A 55 11.81 -0.18 -1.95
CA LEU A 55 10.86 0.80 -2.50
C LEU A 55 11.19 1.25 -3.93
N THR A 56 12.44 1.10 -4.36
CA THR A 56 12.92 1.41 -5.71
C THR A 56 13.19 0.16 -6.54
N SER A 57 13.17 -1.03 -5.94
CA SER A 57 13.32 -2.32 -6.61
C SER A 57 12.37 -2.46 -7.80
N GLU A 58 12.89 -2.94 -8.93
CA GLU A 58 12.12 -3.06 -10.17
C GLU A 58 10.86 -3.94 -10.00
N SER A 59 11.02 -5.06 -9.28
CA SER A 59 9.94 -5.96 -8.88
C SER A 59 9.66 -5.74 -7.40
N ARG A 60 8.42 -5.38 -7.06
CA ARG A 60 8.01 -5.11 -5.68
C ARG A 60 6.50 -5.12 -5.46
N ILE A 61 6.08 -5.42 -4.25
CA ILE A 61 4.70 -5.20 -3.77
C ILE A 61 4.74 -4.22 -2.60
N PHE A 62 3.81 -3.27 -2.56
CA PHE A 62 3.64 -2.35 -1.43
C PHE A 62 2.20 -1.84 -1.36
N PHE A 63 1.76 -1.52 -0.15
CA PHE A 63 0.59 -0.69 0.09
C PHE A 63 1.01 0.78 0.12
N SER A 64 0.20 1.66 -0.46
CA SER A 64 0.46 3.11 -0.49
C SER A 64 -0.80 3.87 -0.08
N ILE A 65 -0.62 4.92 0.70
CA ILE A 65 -1.59 5.98 0.97
C ILE A 65 -0.95 7.27 0.47
N TRP A 66 -1.69 8.15 -0.21
CA TRP A 66 -1.10 9.41 -0.68
C TRP A 66 -2.10 10.55 -0.83
N VAL A 67 -1.54 11.76 -0.83
CA VAL A 67 -2.21 13.00 -1.21
C VAL A 67 -1.34 13.81 -2.17
N ASN A 68 -1.98 14.54 -3.07
CA ASN A 68 -1.38 15.56 -3.92
C ASN A 68 -2.41 16.64 -4.26
N ASP A 69 -2.03 17.64 -5.05
CA ASP A 69 -2.96 18.72 -5.44
C ASP A 69 -4.25 18.19 -6.11
N LEU A 70 -4.16 17.13 -6.91
CA LEU A 70 -5.33 16.53 -7.57
C LEU A 70 -6.25 15.80 -6.57
N THR A 71 -5.70 15.03 -5.64
CA THR A 71 -6.52 14.31 -4.65
C THR A 71 -7.14 15.30 -3.64
N LEU A 72 -6.40 16.34 -3.25
CA LEU A 72 -6.88 17.39 -2.36
C LEU A 72 -7.98 18.22 -3.01
N ALA A 73 -7.86 18.56 -4.30
CA ALA A 73 -8.92 19.22 -5.05
C ALA A 73 -10.21 18.38 -5.10
N LYS A 74 -10.08 17.05 -5.10
CA LYS A 74 -11.23 16.11 -5.01
C LYS A 74 -11.71 15.87 -3.59
N GLN A 75 -11.06 16.47 -2.57
CA GLN A 75 -11.28 16.17 -1.16
C GLN A 75 -11.16 14.67 -0.86
N GLN A 76 -10.08 14.05 -1.35
CA GLN A 76 -9.83 12.60 -1.22
C GLN A 76 -8.41 12.29 -0.75
N ILE A 77 -8.29 11.23 0.02
CA ILE A 77 -7.03 10.54 0.34
C ILE A 77 -7.08 9.21 -0.39
N PHE A 78 -6.11 8.95 -1.26
CA PHE A 78 -6.10 7.73 -2.04
C PHE A 78 -5.25 6.66 -1.38
N TYR A 79 -5.59 5.40 -1.65
CA TYR A 79 -4.79 4.27 -1.22
C TYR A 79 -4.86 3.12 -2.23
N ASN A 80 -3.82 2.29 -2.29
CA ASN A 80 -3.79 1.11 -3.16
C ASN A 80 -2.77 0.05 -2.72
N ILE A 81 -2.89 -1.15 -3.28
CA ILE A 81 -1.82 -2.15 -3.26
C ILE A 81 -1.28 -2.29 -4.68
N HIS A 82 -0.01 -1.93 -4.87
CA HIS A 82 0.69 -2.09 -6.14
C HIS A 82 1.54 -3.36 -6.16
N ALA A 83 1.57 -4.01 -7.32
CA ALA A 83 2.29 -5.26 -7.60
C ALA A 83 3.13 -5.10 -8.87
N LEU A 84 4.28 -4.44 -8.76
CA LEU A 84 5.08 -4.02 -9.91
C LEU A 84 5.96 -5.15 -10.41
N LYS A 85 5.87 -5.44 -11.72
CA LYS A 85 6.74 -6.36 -12.48
C LYS A 85 6.98 -7.70 -11.78
N LEU A 86 5.94 -8.31 -11.20
CA LEU A 86 6.07 -9.56 -10.42
C LEU A 86 6.61 -10.77 -11.20
N ARG A 87 6.55 -10.77 -12.54
CA ARG A 87 7.18 -11.82 -13.35
C ARG A 87 8.70 -11.88 -13.17
N LYS A 88 9.30 -10.81 -12.62
CA LYS A 88 10.72 -10.70 -12.31
C LYS A 88 11.03 -11.00 -10.84
N LEU A 89 10.03 -11.25 -9.99
CA LEU A 89 10.26 -11.50 -8.56
C LEU A 89 10.99 -12.83 -8.40
N VAL A 90 12.21 -12.79 -7.86
CA VAL A 90 13.09 -13.95 -7.74
C VAL A 90 12.48 -14.97 -6.79
N GLY A 91 12.56 -16.25 -7.16
CA GLY A 91 12.02 -17.36 -6.36
C GLY A 91 10.55 -17.70 -6.65
N TYR A 92 9.93 -17.06 -7.65
CA TYR A 92 8.54 -17.34 -8.04
C TYR A 92 8.37 -17.39 -9.57
N ARG A 93 7.36 -18.14 -10.03
CA ARG A 93 6.94 -18.23 -11.43
C ARG A 93 5.59 -17.52 -11.62
N ILE A 94 5.59 -16.20 -11.49
CA ILE A 94 4.35 -15.41 -11.43
C ILE A 94 3.85 -15.02 -12.83
N GLU A 95 2.58 -15.33 -13.11
CA GLU A 95 1.81 -14.68 -14.17
C GLU A 95 0.99 -13.54 -13.56
N SER A 96 1.32 -12.28 -13.89
CA SER A 96 0.76 -11.11 -13.21
C SER A 96 -0.78 -11.07 -13.18
N ARG A 97 -1.45 -11.48 -14.27
CA ARG A 97 -2.92 -11.54 -14.32
C ARG A 97 -3.47 -12.59 -13.36
N LYS A 98 -2.90 -13.80 -13.35
CA LYS A 98 -3.33 -14.87 -12.43
C LYS A 98 -3.07 -14.48 -10.97
N PHE A 99 -1.94 -13.83 -10.68
CA PHE A 99 -1.64 -13.32 -9.34
C PHE A 99 -2.71 -12.32 -8.88
N ALA A 100 -3.03 -11.32 -9.71
CA ALA A 100 -4.04 -10.32 -9.38
C ALA A 100 -5.43 -10.95 -9.19
N THR A 101 -5.84 -11.86 -10.08
CA THR A 101 -7.10 -12.59 -9.95
C THR A 101 -7.16 -13.40 -8.65
N LEU A 102 -6.09 -14.13 -8.33
CA LEU A 102 -6.04 -14.97 -7.12
C LEU A 102 -6.05 -14.11 -5.85
N PHE A 103 -5.25 -13.04 -5.79
CA PHE A 103 -5.29 -12.08 -4.69
C PHE A 103 -6.71 -11.53 -4.49
N ARG A 104 -7.36 -11.07 -5.57
CA ARG A 104 -8.72 -10.50 -5.52
C ARG A 104 -9.76 -11.51 -5.04
N SER A 105 -9.59 -12.80 -5.40
CA SER A 105 -10.48 -13.85 -4.90
C SER A 105 -10.38 -14.05 -3.39
N TYR A 106 -9.22 -13.81 -2.78
CA TYR A 106 -9.09 -13.80 -1.32
C TYR A 106 -9.52 -12.47 -0.70
N PHE A 107 -9.27 -11.35 -1.40
CA PHE A 107 -9.60 -10.01 -0.93
C PHE A 107 -11.11 -9.75 -0.83
N ILE A 108 -11.95 -10.49 -1.56
CA ILE A 108 -13.41 -10.30 -1.55
C ILE A 108 -14.00 -10.34 -0.13
N GLU A 109 -13.47 -11.19 0.74
CA GLU A 109 -13.90 -11.32 2.14
C GLU A 109 -13.58 -10.07 2.97
N PHE A 110 -12.55 -9.31 2.58
CA PHE A 110 -12.07 -8.13 3.29
C PHE A 110 -12.46 -6.81 2.62
N GLN A 111 -13.09 -6.86 1.44
CA GLN A 111 -13.40 -5.66 0.64
C GLN A 111 -14.23 -4.63 1.43
N HIS A 112 -15.10 -5.10 2.33
CA HIS A 112 -15.94 -4.27 3.19
C HIS A 112 -15.16 -3.39 4.18
N LEU A 113 -13.89 -3.72 4.47
CA LEU A 113 -13.02 -2.93 5.35
C LEU A 113 -12.41 -1.71 4.64
N TYR A 114 -12.50 -1.64 3.32
CA TYR A 114 -11.84 -0.63 2.49
C TYR A 114 -12.87 0.31 1.84
N PRO A 115 -12.98 1.57 2.30
CA PRO A 115 -13.98 2.50 1.78
C PRO A 115 -13.75 2.87 0.32
N ASN A 116 -14.80 2.83 -0.50
CA ASN A 116 -14.75 3.17 -1.93
C ASN A 116 -13.70 2.38 -2.74
N VAL A 117 -13.36 1.16 -2.30
CA VAL A 117 -12.40 0.32 -3.01
C VAL A 117 -12.98 -0.24 -4.30
N SER A 118 -12.14 -0.30 -5.32
CA SER A 118 -12.36 -1.06 -6.54
C SER A 118 -11.21 -2.05 -6.77
N THR A 119 -11.51 -3.13 -7.47
CA THR A 119 -10.52 -4.10 -7.96
C THR A 119 -10.50 -4.18 -9.48
N ASP A 120 -11.27 -3.32 -10.17
CA ASP A 120 -11.34 -3.25 -11.64
C ASP A 120 -10.16 -2.48 -12.22
N PHE A 121 -8.96 -3.02 -12.00
CA PHE A 121 -7.70 -2.46 -12.46
C PHE A 121 -6.85 -3.52 -13.16
N GLY A 122 -5.85 -3.05 -13.90
CA GLY A 122 -4.81 -3.91 -14.47
C GLY A 122 -4.03 -4.69 -13.39
N PRO A 123 -3.23 -5.70 -13.78
CA PRO A 123 -2.56 -6.60 -12.84
C PRO A 123 -1.47 -5.96 -11.97
N LEU A 124 -1.12 -4.69 -12.23
CA LEU A 124 -0.14 -3.94 -11.44
C LEU A 124 -0.76 -3.24 -10.23
N THR A 125 -2.09 -3.16 -10.16
CA THR A 125 -2.85 -2.57 -9.05
C THR A 125 -3.84 -3.62 -8.56
N LEU A 126 -3.56 -4.20 -7.40
CA LEU A 126 -4.38 -5.30 -6.89
C LEU A 126 -5.75 -4.79 -6.42
N MET A 127 -5.76 -3.63 -5.79
CA MET A 127 -6.92 -2.86 -5.36
C MET A 127 -6.53 -1.38 -5.24
N GLU A 128 -7.50 -0.48 -5.41
CA GLU A 128 -7.33 0.95 -5.15
C GLU A 128 -8.67 1.54 -4.68
N GLY A 129 -8.60 2.50 -3.77
CA GLY A 129 -9.77 3.20 -3.26
C GLY A 129 -9.40 4.56 -2.69
N TRP A 130 -10.37 5.19 -2.02
CA TRP A 130 -10.17 6.50 -1.42
C TRP A 130 -11.08 6.70 -0.20
N VAL A 131 -10.63 7.52 0.74
CA VAL A 131 -11.46 8.05 1.83
C VAL A 131 -11.61 9.56 1.67
N LYS A 132 -12.66 10.12 2.28
CA LYS A 132 -12.89 11.56 2.25
C LYS A 132 -11.74 12.27 2.97
N PHE A 133 -11.15 13.26 2.33
CA PHE A 133 -10.17 14.13 2.97
C PHE A 133 -10.87 15.01 4.00
N ASN A 134 -10.35 15.01 5.22
CA ASN A 134 -10.66 15.99 6.23
C ASN A 134 -9.34 16.45 6.86
N HIS A 135 -9.09 17.76 6.83
CA HIS A 135 -7.84 18.33 7.30
C HIS A 135 -7.57 18.00 8.78
N ASP A 136 -8.62 18.08 9.62
CA ASP A 136 -8.51 17.87 11.07
C ASP A 136 -8.26 16.40 11.44
N TYR A 137 -8.61 15.47 10.53
CA TYR A 137 -8.54 14.03 10.77
C TYR A 137 -7.57 13.31 9.84
N LEU A 138 -6.78 14.03 9.03
CA LEU A 138 -5.91 13.43 8.03
C LEU A 138 -4.95 12.39 8.62
N GLN A 139 -4.30 12.73 9.74
CA GLN A 139 -3.40 11.80 10.41
C GLN A 139 -4.12 10.51 10.82
N LEU A 140 -5.33 10.65 11.38
CA LEU A 140 -6.14 9.52 11.84
C LEU A 140 -6.57 8.64 10.65
N GLU A 141 -7.00 9.23 9.53
CA GLU A 141 -7.37 8.50 8.32
C GLU A 141 -6.18 7.71 7.75
N VAL A 142 -4.99 8.30 7.71
CA VAL A 142 -3.76 7.60 7.28
C VAL A 142 -3.43 6.43 8.22
N ILE A 143 -3.53 6.63 9.54
CA ILE A 143 -3.32 5.57 10.53
C ILE A 143 -4.34 4.44 10.34
N ASN A 144 -5.63 4.77 10.19
CA ASN A 144 -6.70 3.80 10.04
C ASN A 144 -6.51 2.95 8.78
N LEU A 145 -6.24 3.58 7.64
CA LEU A 145 -5.95 2.86 6.39
C LEU A 145 -4.75 1.92 6.51
N ALA A 146 -3.68 2.37 7.17
CA ALA A 146 -2.51 1.54 7.40
C ALA A 146 -2.83 0.36 8.34
N LYS A 147 -3.61 0.58 9.40
CA LYS A 147 -4.09 -0.48 10.30
C LYS A 147 -4.98 -1.50 9.58
N THR A 148 -5.90 -1.05 8.73
CA THR A 148 -6.72 -1.93 7.89
C THR A 148 -5.82 -2.81 7.00
N PHE A 149 -4.74 -2.25 6.44
CA PHE A 149 -3.79 -3.04 5.68
C PHE A 149 -3.07 -4.10 6.52
N LEU A 150 -2.76 -3.83 7.80
CA LEU A 150 -2.17 -4.83 8.70
C LEU A 150 -3.09 -6.03 8.97
N GLU A 151 -4.39 -5.93 8.71
CA GLU A 151 -5.32 -7.05 8.79
C GLU A 151 -5.26 -7.93 7.54
N THR A 152 -4.93 -7.37 6.38
CA THR A 152 -5.04 -8.07 5.08
C THR A 152 -3.71 -8.33 4.38
N PHE A 153 -2.58 -7.81 4.89
CA PHE A 153 -1.27 -7.94 4.24
C PHE A 153 -0.88 -9.40 3.97
N HIS A 154 -1.32 -10.32 4.85
CA HIS A 154 -1.06 -11.76 4.77
C HIS A 154 -1.63 -12.38 3.48
N LEU A 155 -2.61 -11.75 2.85
CA LEU A 155 -3.15 -12.17 1.55
C LEU A 155 -2.07 -12.13 0.46
N ILE A 156 -1.15 -11.17 0.52
CA ILE A 156 -0.02 -11.09 -0.43
C ILE A 156 0.88 -12.32 -0.31
N ASP A 157 1.27 -12.66 0.93
CA ASP A 157 2.10 -13.85 1.19
C ASP A 157 1.35 -15.14 0.77
N LYS A 158 0.06 -15.25 1.11
CA LYS A 158 -0.79 -16.37 0.69
C LYS A 158 -0.83 -16.52 -0.83
N THR A 159 -1.01 -15.43 -1.56
CA THR A 159 -1.02 -15.45 -3.04
C THR A 159 0.35 -15.82 -3.60
N LEU A 160 1.45 -15.26 -3.07
CA LEU A 160 2.81 -15.57 -3.51
C LEU A 160 3.13 -17.06 -3.40
N LEU A 161 2.67 -17.73 -2.33
CA LEU A 161 2.89 -19.17 -2.13
C LEU A 161 2.32 -20.04 -3.24
N SER A 162 1.26 -19.60 -3.94
CA SER A 162 0.67 -20.34 -5.07
C SER A 162 1.51 -20.29 -6.36
N PHE A 163 2.59 -19.50 -6.38
CA PHE A 163 3.48 -19.34 -7.55
C PHE A 163 4.93 -19.75 -7.26
N LYS A 164 5.17 -20.43 -6.13
CA LYS A 164 6.50 -20.90 -5.74
C LYS A 164 6.90 -22.15 -6.53
#